data_AF-R5EJ76-F1
#
_entry.id   AF-R5EJ76-F1
#
_cell.length_a   1.000
_cell.length_b   1.000
_cell.length_c   1.000
_cell.angle_alpha   90.00
_cell.angle_beta   90.00
_cell.angle_gamma   90.00
#
_symmetry.space_group_name_H-M   'P 1'
#
loop_
_entity.id
_entity.type
_entity.pdbx_description
1 polymer ?
#
loop_
_entity_poly.entity_id
_entity_poly.type
_entity_poly.pdbx_seq_one_letter_code
_entity_poly.pdbx_strand_id
1 'polypeptide(L)'
;MPNGEVVNWLDGSKTALQRKCKFTLCFESTNHYGFVTEKIMDAFYSDTIPVYYGSPTVAEIFNKDAFINVADYPSFDAAIEKIKELDQDDEKYLEMLNQPVLVDPTYPERLEKELGEFICHIFDQPVEQAYRRSRVYLPKRVNDRLARAVDGETLTMKNLMTRMAEKIKKKVIR
;
A
#
# COMPACT_ATOMS: atom_id res chain seq x y z
N MET A 1 21.79 -8.86 9.99
CA MET A 1 21.27 -8.85 11.37
C MET A 1 22.41 -9.11 12.32
N PRO A 2 22.41 -8.55 13.54
CA PRO A 2 23.27 -9.06 14.60
C PRO A 2 23.12 -10.59 14.63
N ASN A 3 24.24 -11.33 14.57
CA ASN A 3 24.29 -12.79 14.61
C ASN A 3 23.76 -13.56 13.37
N GLY A 4 23.44 -12.88 12.26
CA GLY A 4 23.12 -13.57 10.99
C GLY A 4 21.72 -14.17 10.89
N GLU A 5 20.82 -13.86 11.83
CA GLU A 5 19.42 -14.30 11.75
C GLU A 5 18.74 -13.79 10.48
N VAL A 6 17.99 -14.67 9.82
CA VAL A 6 17.17 -14.32 8.67
C VAL A 6 15.83 -13.79 9.18
N VAL A 7 15.44 -12.62 8.71
CA VAL A 7 14.11 -12.05 8.98
C VAL A 7 13.21 -12.23 7.77
N ASN A 8 11.98 -12.64 8.07
CA ASN A 8 10.91 -12.90 7.14
C ASN A 8 9.66 -12.12 7.56
N TRP A 9 8.82 -11.85 6.57
CA TRP A 9 7.56 -11.12 6.70
C TRP A 9 6.41 -12.06 7.10
N LEU A 10 6.59 -13.39 6.97
CA LEU A 10 5.54 -14.39 7.16
C LEU A 10 5.52 -15.05 8.55
N ASP A 11 6.64 -15.06 9.26
CA ASP A 11 6.81 -15.82 10.53
C ASP A 11 6.85 -14.92 11.77
N GLY A 12 6.55 -13.63 11.62
CA GLY A 12 6.56 -12.64 12.69
C GLY A 12 7.94 -12.13 13.09
N SER A 13 9.04 -12.68 12.55
CA SER A 13 10.40 -12.25 12.88
C SER A 13 10.67 -10.78 12.53
N LYS A 14 10.00 -10.24 11.51
CA LYS A 14 10.00 -8.80 11.22
C LYS A 14 9.47 -7.96 12.40
N THR A 15 8.29 -8.28 12.90
CA THR A 15 7.68 -7.54 14.02
C THR A 15 8.49 -7.71 15.31
N ALA A 16 9.07 -8.90 15.52
CA ALA A 16 9.95 -9.15 16.65
C ALA A 16 11.26 -8.35 16.59
N LEU A 17 11.78 -8.07 15.39
CA LEU A 17 12.88 -7.13 15.20
C LEU A 17 12.44 -5.70 15.50
N GLN A 18 11.33 -5.26 14.91
CA GLN A 18 10.84 -3.88 15.04
C GLN A 18 10.56 -3.51 16.49
N ARG A 19 10.02 -4.43 17.29
CA ARG A 19 9.81 -4.25 18.75
C ARG A 19 11.07 -3.98 19.56
N LYS A 20 12.26 -4.27 19.02
CA LYS A 20 13.55 -3.97 19.67
C LYS A 20 14.04 -2.56 19.34
N CYS A 21 13.29 -1.77 18.56
CA CYS A 21 13.69 -0.47 18.06
C CYS A 21 12.67 0.61 18.48
N LYS A 22 13.16 1.77 18.93
CA LYS A 22 12.31 2.94 19.23
C LYS A 22 11.56 3.47 18.00
N PHE A 23 12.18 3.35 16.82
CA PHE A 23 11.65 3.88 15.56
C PHE A 23 11.71 2.83 14.44
N THR A 24 10.76 2.89 13.52
CA THR A 24 10.74 2.10 12.29
C THR A 24 10.62 2.98 11.06
N LEU A 25 11.56 2.86 10.11
CA LEU A 25 11.49 3.55 8.83
C LEU A 25 10.43 2.90 7.93
N CYS A 26 9.36 3.63 7.64
CA CYS A 26 8.18 3.16 6.92
C CYS A 26 8.03 3.89 5.58
N PHE A 27 9.07 3.86 4.75
CA PHE A 27 9.06 4.57 3.47
C PHE A 27 8.39 3.74 2.39
N GLU A 28 7.48 4.36 1.67
CA GLU A 28 6.90 3.75 0.48
C GLU A 28 7.85 3.83 -0.70
N SER A 29 7.70 2.88 -1.62
CA SER A 29 8.49 2.87 -2.86
C SER A 29 8.18 4.06 -3.78
N THR A 30 7.04 4.71 -3.58
CA THR A 30 6.59 5.88 -4.34
C THR A 30 5.77 6.82 -3.48
N ASN A 31 5.93 8.12 -3.69
CA ASN A 31 5.04 9.14 -3.14
C ASN A 31 3.80 9.27 -4.05
N HIS A 32 2.64 8.81 -3.58
CA HIS A 32 1.39 8.85 -4.33
C HIS A 32 0.16 8.96 -3.41
N TYR A 33 -0.84 9.74 -3.82
CA TYR A 33 -2.09 9.94 -3.08
C TYR A 33 -2.81 8.59 -2.85
N GLY A 34 -3.21 8.34 -1.60
CA GLY A 34 -3.82 7.08 -1.16
C GLY A 34 -2.90 5.85 -1.14
N PHE A 35 -1.61 5.97 -1.55
CA PHE A 35 -0.68 4.84 -1.55
C PHE A 35 -0.03 4.66 -0.18
N VAL A 36 -0.77 4.06 0.74
CA VAL A 36 -0.30 3.65 2.07
C VAL A 36 -0.36 2.13 2.16
N THR A 37 0.73 1.48 2.54
CA THR A 37 0.84 0.02 2.59
C THR A 37 0.98 -0.49 4.03
N GLU A 38 1.28 -1.78 4.18
CA GLU A 38 1.45 -2.44 5.48
C GLU A 38 2.56 -1.84 6.35
N LYS A 39 3.53 -1.13 5.76
CA LYS A 39 4.76 -0.70 6.45
C LYS A 39 4.49 0.12 7.71
N ILE A 40 3.61 1.11 7.62
CA ILE A 40 3.26 1.98 8.76
C ILE A 40 2.45 1.21 9.81
N MET A 41 1.56 0.31 9.38
CA MET A 41 0.78 -0.54 10.27
C MET A 41 1.65 -1.52 11.04
N ASP A 42 2.65 -2.12 10.38
CA ASP A 42 3.58 -3.05 11.03
C ASP A 42 4.43 -2.35 12.10
N ALA A 43 4.74 -1.06 11.91
CA ALA A 43 5.39 -0.25 12.93
C ALA A 43 4.48 -0.02 14.14
N PHE A 44 3.24 0.44 13.92
CA PHE A 44 2.28 0.59 15.01
C PHE A 44 2.05 -0.72 15.77
N TYR A 45 1.90 -1.85 15.06
CA TYR A 45 1.73 -3.18 15.66
C TYR A 45 2.96 -3.68 16.46
N SER A 46 4.11 -3.07 16.22
CA SER A 46 5.38 -3.41 16.86
C SER A 46 5.80 -2.43 17.95
N ASP A 47 4.87 -1.60 18.46
CA ASP A 47 5.10 -0.64 19.56
C ASP A 47 6.32 0.28 19.31
N THR A 48 6.45 0.76 18.08
CA THR A 48 7.57 1.58 17.61
C THR A 48 7.04 2.77 16.83
N ILE A 49 7.65 3.94 17.00
CA ILE A 49 7.20 5.17 16.33
C ILE A 49 7.51 5.06 14.83
N PRO A 50 6.51 5.14 13.94
CA PRO A 50 6.76 5.12 12.51
C PRO A 50 7.45 6.42 12.06
N VAL A 51 8.47 6.30 11.23
CA VAL A 51 9.05 7.41 10.46
C VAL A 51 8.63 7.21 9.01
N TYR A 52 7.60 7.94 8.60
CA TYR A 52 6.88 7.69 7.35
C TYR A 52 7.27 8.68 6.25
N TYR A 53 7.36 8.16 5.02
CA TYR A 53 7.38 8.97 3.80
C TYR A 53 6.70 8.20 2.67
N GLY A 54 5.71 8.80 2.01
CA GLY A 54 4.93 8.12 1.00
C GLY A 54 3.75 8.95 0.55
N SER A 55 2.54 8.56 0.94
CA SER A 55 1.32 9.25 0.56
C SER A 55 1.15 10.62 1.22
N PRO A 56 0.84 11.68 0.45
CA PRO A 56 0.49 12.99 1.03
C PRO A 56 -0.78 12.97 1.88
N THR A 57 -1.64 11.95 1.72
CA THR A 57 -2.93 11.82 2.41
C THR A 57 -2.89 10.81 3.56
N VAL A 58 -1.69 10.39 4.01
CA VAL A 58 -1.54 9.42 5.11
C VAL A 58 -2.25 9.88 6.40
N ALA A 59 -2.27 11.20 6.65
CA ALA A 59 -2.89 11.82 7.82
C ALA A 59 -4.43 11.85 7.76
N GLU A 60 -5.05 11.39 6.67
CA GLU A 60 -6.49 11.15 6.61
C GLU A 60 -6.89 9.84 7.30
N ILE A 61 -5.94 8.90 7.43
CA ILE A 61 -6.15 7.59 8.05
C ILE A 61 -5.52 7.57 9.45
N PHE A 62 -4.25 7.96 9.53
CA PHE A 62 -3.45 7.88 10.75
C PHE A 62 -3.34 9.23 11.45
N ASN A 63 -3.42 9.21 12.78
CA ASN A 63 -3.24 10.40 13.60
C ASN A 63 -1.82 10.96 13.39
N LYS A 64 -1.73 12.19 12.89
CA LYS A 64 -0.44 12.87 12.64
C LYS A 64 0.45 12.99 13.88
N ASP A 65 -0.14 12.93 15.07
CA ASP A 65 0.61 13.05 16.32
C ASP A 65 1.20 11.70 16.77
N ALA A 66 0.80 10.57 16.14
CA ALA A 66 1.27 9.22 16.46
C ALA A 66 2.48 8.75 15.65
N PHE A 67 2.95 9.54 14.67
CA PHE A 67 4.09 9.18 13.83
C PHE A 67 4.83 10.40 13.33
N ILE A 68 6.05 10.20 12.83
CA ILE A 68 6.85 11.25 12.20
C ILE A 68 6.61 11.21 10.70
N ASN A 69 5.80 12.13 10.19
CA ASN A 69 5.65 12.34 8.76
C ASN A 69 6.80 13.19 8.22
N VAL A 70 7.73 12.57 7.49
CA VAL A 70 8.92 13.27 6.96
C VAL A 70 8.54 14.42 6.02
N ALA A 71 7.38 14.33 5.35
CA ALA A 71 6.91 15.38 4.44
C ALA A 71 6.50 16.69 5.15
N ASP A 72 6.29 16.66 6.47
CA ASP A 72 5.91 17.86 7.25
C ASP A 72 7.14 18.74 7.59
N TYR A 73 8.35 18.24 7.31
CA TYR A 73 9.60 18.93 7.60
C TYR A 73 10.21 19.55 6.34
N PRO A 74 10.88 20.71 6.46
CA PRO A 74 11.48 21.39 5.31
C PRO A 74 12.66 20.64 4.69
N SER A 75 13.24 19.66 5.40
CA SER A 75 14.34 18.84 4.93
C SER A 75 14.42 17.51 5.71
N PHE A 76 15.16 16.54 5.18
CA PHE A 76 15.50 15.32 5.92
C PHE A 76 16.27 15.63 7.20
N ASP A 77 17.16 16.61 7.20
CA ASP A 77 17.90 17.02 8.40
C ASP A 77 16.94 17.50 9.50
N ALA A 78 15.92 18.29 9.15
CA ALA A 78 14.92 18.73 10.11
C ALA A 78 14.10 17.56 10.68
N ALA A 79 13.75 16.57 9.86
CA ALA A 79 13.09 15.34 10.33
C ALA A 79 14.03 14.51 11.24
N ILE A 80 15.32 14.43 10.92
CA ILE A 80 16.34 13.75 11.74
C ILE A 80 16.48 14.44 13.10
N GLU A 81 16.47 15.78 13.17
CA GLU A 81 16.50 16.49 14.44
C GLU A 81 15.28 16.16 15.31
N LYS A 82 14.09 15.99 14.72
CA LYS A 82 12.92 15.49 15.47
C LYS A 82 13.13 14.08 16.03
N ILE A 83 13.70 13.17 15.23
CA ILE A 83 14.00 11.81 15.68
C ILE A 83 14.99 11.85 16.86
N LYS A 84 16.05 12.66 16.77
CA LYS A 84 17.02 12.84 17.86
C LYS A 84 16.38 13.42 19.11
N GLU A 85 15.50 14.41 18.97
CA GLU A 85 14.76 14.99 20.09
C GLU A 85 13.98 13.91 20.85
N LEU A 86 13.19 13.11 20.14
CA LEU A 86 12.42 12.02 20.74
C LEU A 86 13.31 10.88 21.26
N ASP A 87 14.45 10.63 20.63
CA ASP A 87 15.37 9.61 21.13
C ASP A 87 15.98 9.97 22.49
N GLN A 88 16.18 11.27 22.74
CA GLN A 88 16.83 11.82 23.94
C GLN A 88 15.84 12.23 25.04
N ASP A 89 14.54 12.23 24.77
CA ASP A 89 13.48 12.68 25.68
C ASP A 89 12.40 11.60 25.79
N ASP A 90 12.49 10.79 26.84
CA ASP A 90 11.58 9.65 27.06
C ASP A 90 10.13 10.09 27.28
N GLU A 91 9.88 11.27 27.88
CA GLU A 91 8.53 11.77 28.09
C GLU A 91 7.85 12.08 26.74
N LYS A 92 8.54 12.81 25.85
CA LYS A 92 8.02 13.11 24.51
C LYS A 92 7.91 11.87 23.63
N TYR A 93 8.86 10.95 23.75
CA TYR A 93 8.79 9.66 23.06
C TYR A 93 7.53 8.89 23.46
N LEU A 94 7.30 8.73 24.77
CA LEU A 94 6.14 8.03 25.29
C LEU A 94 4.84 8.77 24.98
N GLU A 95 4.84 10.10 24.98
CA GLU A 95 3.67 10.91 24.58
C GLU A 95 3.23 10.58 23.15
N MET A 96 4.18 10.57 22.19
CA MET A 96 3.89 10.22 20.79
C MET A 96 3.49 8.74 20.65
N LEU A 97 4.21 7.83 21.31
CA LEU A 97 3.95 6.39 21.23
C LEU A 97 2.55 6.02 21.75
N ASN A 98 2.04 6.75 22.75
CA ASN A 98 0.71 6.52 23.34
C ASN A 98 -0.43 7.23 22.60
N GLN A 99 -0.16 7.98 21.53
CA GLN A 99 -1.22 8.61 20.75
C GLN A 99 -2.13 7.56 20.10
N PRO A 100 -3.44 7.84 19.97
CA PRO A 100 -4.33 7.00 19.17
C PRO A 100 -3.80 6.86 17.74
N VAL A 101 -3.76 5.64 17.22
CA VAL A 101 -3.20 5.37 15.88
C VAL A 101 -4.06 5.96 14.77
N LEU A 102 -5.38 5.81 14.86
CA LEU A 102 -6.33 6.24 13.83
C LEU A 102 -6.92 7.60 14.17
N VAL A 103 -7.15 8.43 13.14
CA VAL A 103 -7.92 9.68 13.29
C VAL A 103 -9.37 9.35 13.65
N ASP A 104 -9.93 8.37 12.96
CA ASP A 104 -11.28 7.86 13.18
C ASP A 104 -11.18 6.41 13.66
N PRO A 105 -11.50 6.12 14.94
CA PRO A 105 -11.42 4.77 15.46
C PRO A 105 -12.42 3.81 14.80
N THR A 106 -13.45 4.34 14.13
CA THR A 106 -14.46 3.55 13.40
C THR A 106 -14.08 3.31 11.94
N TYR A 107 -12.90 3.77 11.51
CA TYR A 107 -12.42 3.65 10.14
C TYR A 107 -12.44 2.18 9.64
N PRO A 108 -11.96 1.17 10.41
CA PRO A 108 -11.99 -0.22 9.95
C PRO A 108 -13.40 -0.74 9.72
N GLU A 109 -14.32 -0.52 10.65
CA GLU A 109 -15.71 -0.98 10.55
C GLU A 109 -16.45 -0.28 9.41
N ARG A 110 -16.22 1.02 9.23
CA ARG A 110 -16.77 1.77 8.10
C ARG A 110 -16.24 1.22 6.78
N LEU A 111 -14.92 1.00 6.67
CA LEU A 111 -14.30 0.49 5.45
C LEU A 111 -14.81 -0.92 5.10
N GLU A 112 -14.97 -1.79 6.09
CA GLU A 112 -15.54 -3.13 5.90
C GLU A 112 -16.99 -3.06 5.40
N LYS A 113 -17.80 -2.20 6.01
CA LYS A 113 -19.18 -1.97 5.59
C LYS A 113 -19.25 -1.43 4.15
N GLU A 114 -18.50 -0.38 3.85
CA GLU A 114 -18.46 0.23 2.51
C GLU A 114 -17.96 -0.75 1.45
N LEU A 115 -16.99 -1.61 1.80
CA LEU A 115 -16.51 -2.67 0.92
C LEU A 115 -17.62 -3.70 0.66
N GLY A 116 -18.37 -4.10 1.68
CA GLY A 116 -19.51 -5.00 1.54
C GLY A 116 -20.59 -4.42 0.62
N GLU A 117 -20.99 -3.16 0.85
CA GLU A 117 -21.94 -2.44 0.00
C GLU A 117 -21.43 -2.32 -1.44
N PHE A 118 -20.14 -2.02 -1.62
CA PHE A 118 -19.51 -1.96 -2.93
C PHE A 118 -19.55 -3.32 -3.66
N ILE A 119 -19.25 -4.42 -2.96
CA ILE A 119 -19.29 -5.78 -3.53
C ILE A 119 -20.72 -6.16 -3.91
N CYS A 120 -21.71 -5.97 -3.03
CA CYS A 120 -23.11 -6.24 -3.34
C CYS A 120 -23.57 -5.43 -4.55
N HIS A 121 -23.23 -4.14 -4.59
CA HIS A 121 -23.58 -3.26 -5.70
C HIS A 121 -23.05 -3.74 -7.05
N ILE A 122 -21.89 -4.44 -7.10
CA ILE A 122 -21.39 -5.06 -8.36
C ILE A 122 -22.39 -6.07 -8.92
N PHE A 123 -23.05 -6.85 -8.06
CA PHE A 123 -24.00 -7.89 -8.47
C PHE A 123 -25.43 -7.35 -8.65
N ASP A 124 -25.80 -6.29 -7.94
CA ASP A 124 -27.14 -5.71 -7.98
C ASP A 124 -27.39 -4.78 -9.18
N GLN A 125 -26.36 -4.49 -9.98
CA GLN A 125 -26.45 -3.63 -11.16
C GLN A 125 -26.31 -4.42 -12.48
N PRO A 126 -26.82 -3.91 -13.62
CA PRO A 126 -26.61 -4.55 -14.92
C PRO A 126 -25.12 -4.77 -15.23
N VAL A 127 -24.79 -5.86 -15.92
CA VAL A 127 -23.40 -6.27 -16.20
C VAL A 127 -22.61 -5.19 -16.94
N GLU A 128 -23.27 -4.42 -17.79
CA GLU A 128 -22.71 -3.31 -18.55
C GLU A 128 -22.20 -2.19 -17.62
N GLN A 129 -22.86 -2.02 -16.47
CA GLN A 129 -22.52 -1.05 -15.44
C GLN A 129 -21.60 -1.63 -14.38
N ALA A 130 -21.57 -2.96 -14.19
CA ALA A 130 -20.74 -3.65 -13.21
C ALA A 130 -19.25 -3.74 -13.60
N TYR A 131 -18.88 -3.36 -14.82
CA TYR A 131 -17.48 -3.45 -15.28
C TYR A 131 -16.53 -2.57 -14.44
N ARG A 132 -15.46 -3.17 -13.91
CA ARG A 132 -14.42 -2.48 -13.13
C ARG A 132 -13.02 -2.85 -13.63
N ARG A 133 -12.11 -1.86 -13.66
CA ARG A 133 -10.68 -2.05 -13.97
C ARG A 133 -9.83 -1.16 -13.09
N SER A 134 -8.72 -1.70 -12.57
CA SER A 134 -7.70 -0.87 -11.94
C SER A 134 -7.17 0.13 -12.96
N ARG A 135 -7.23 1.43 -12.62
CA ARG A 135 -6.71 2.53 -13.46
C ARG A 135 -5.34 3.02 -12.99
N VAL A 136 -4.88 2.54 -11.84
CA VAL A 136 -3.72 3.09 -11.13
C VAL A 136 -2.52 2.15 -11.24
N TYR A 137 -2.68 0.87 -10.88
CA TYR A 137 -1.56 -0.08 -10.85
C TYR A 137 -1.51 -0.95 -12.11
N LEU A 138 -0.49 -0.72 -12.94
CA LEU A 138 -0.21 -1.48 -14.16
C LEU A 138 -1.44 -1.71 -15.08
N PRO A 139 -2.28 -0.69 -15.36
CA PRO A 139 -3.52 -0.86 -16.14
C PRO A 139 -3.24 -1.44 -17.52
N LYS A 140 -2.15 -1.03 -18.18
CA LYS A 140 -1.72 -1.57 -19.48
C LYS A 140 -1.39 -3.06 -19.40
N ARG A 141 -0.70 -3.52 -18.36
CA ARG A 141 -0.32 -4.93 -18.22
C ARG A 141 -1.55 -5.81 -18.03
N VAL A 142 -2.51 -5.34 -17.24
CA VAL A 142 -3.79 -6.03 -17.02
C VAL A 142 -4.60 -6.06 -18.31
N ASN A 143 -4.74 -4.93 -19.01
CA ASN A 143 -5.43 -4.87 -20.29
C ASN A 143 -4.75 -5.75 -21.36
N ASP A 144 -3.43 -5.73 -21.44
CA ASP A 144 -2.66 -6.59 -22.35
C ASP A 144 -2.85 -8.08 -22.01
N ARG A 145 -2.93 -8.43 -20.71
CA ARG A 145 -3.21 -9.80 -20.27
C ARG A 145 -4.62 -10.22 -20.67
N LEU A 146 -5.61 -9.36 -20.45
CA LEU A 146 -7.02 -9.64 -20.77
C LEU A 146 -7.27 -9.69 -22.28
N ALA A 147 -6.67 -8.80 -23.06
CA ALA A 147 -6.73 -8.84 -24.52
C ALA A 147 -6.07 -10.10 -25.09
N ARG A 148 -5.17 -10.74 -24.33
CA ARG A 148 -4.58 -12.05 -24.66
C ARG A 148 -5.37 -13.21 -24.04
N ALA A 149 -6.18 -12.97 -23.01
CA ALA A 149 -7.10 -13.95 -22.47
C ALA A 149 -8.14 -14.23 -23.56
N VAL A 150 -8.23 -15.50 -23.95
CA VAL A 150 -9.22 -15.97 -24.90
C VAL A 150 -10.34 -16.53 -24.05
N ASP A 151 -11.61 -16.20 -24.34
CA ASP A 151 -12.72 -16.95 -23.76
C ASP A 151 -12.50 -18.44 -24.07
N GLY A 152 -12.61 -19.30 -23.06
CA GLY A 152 -12.36 -20.75 -23.21
C GLY A 152 -13.20 -21.39 -24.32
N GLU A 153 -14.38 -20.82 -24.58
CA GLU A 153 -15.29 -21.23 -25.65
C GLU A 153 -14.80 -20.86 -27.07
N THR A 154 -13.97 -19.82 -27.21
CA THR A 154 -13.44 -19.35 -28.51
C THR A 154 -11.96 -19.72 -28.72
N LEU A 155 -11.36 -20.46 -27.78
CA LEU A 155 -9.96 -20.90 -27.79
C LEU A 155 -9.75 -22.11 -28.71
N THR A 156 -10.14 -21.97 -29.98
CA THR A 156 -9.82 -22.93 -31.03
C THR A 156 -8.50 -22.57 -31.70
N MET A 157 -7.79 -23.58 -32.20
CA MET A 157 -6.53 -23.38 -32.93
C MET A 157 -6.71 -22.44 -34.14
N LYS A 158 -7.89 -22.47 -34.77
CA LYS A 158 -8.26 -21.56 -35.86
C LYS A 158 -8.26 -20.09 -35.42
N ASN A 159 -8.92 -19.78 -34.31
CA ASN A 159 -9.00 -18.41 -33.81
C ASN A 159 -7.64 -17.88 -33.33
N LEU A 160 -6.80 -18.76 -32.76
CA LEU A 160 -5.44 -18.42 -32.36
C LEU A 160 -4.57 -18.06 -33.58
N MET A 161 -4.63 -18.85 -34.66
CA MET A 161 -3.87 -18.56 -35.90
C MET A 161 -4.29 -17.24 -36.55
N THR A 162 -5.60 -16.94 -36.58
CA THR A 162 -6.11 -15.67 -37.11
C THR A 162 -5.56 -14.47 -36.33
N ARG A 163 -5.57 -14.53 -35.00
CA ARG A 163 -5.01 -13.46 -34.15
C ARG A 163 -3.50 -13.30 -34.32
N MET A 164 -2.76 -14.39 -34.48
CA MET A 164 -1.32 -14.35 -34.75
C MET A 164 -1.03 -13.66 -36.09
N ALA A 165 -1.79 -13.98 -37.14
CA ALA A 165 -1.64 -13.36 -38.46
C ALA A 165 -1.91 -11.84 -38.43
N GLU A 166 -2.96 -11.39 -37.73
CA GLU A 166 -3.26 -9.95 -37.56
C GLU A 166 -2.16 -9.21 -36.80
N LYS A 167 -1.58 -9.84 -35.77
CA LYS A 167 -0.50 -9.27 -34.98
C LYS A 167 0.80 -9.15 -35.76
N ILE A 168 1.08 -10.10 -36.65
CA ILE A 168 2.21 -10.04 -37.60
C ILE A 168 1.98 -8.89 -38.60
N LYS A 169 0.79 -8.79 -39.20
CA LYS A 169 0.45 -7.68 -40.12
C LYS A 169 0.65 -6.31 -39.47
N LYS A 170 0.18 -6.12 -38.22
CA LYS A 170 0.38 -4.85 -37.49
C LYS A 170 1.84 -4.52 -37.16
N LYS A 171 2.73 -5.51 -37.11
CA LYS A 171 4.18 -5.28 -36.91
C LYS A 171 4.94 -5.01 -38.21
N VAL A 172 4.45 -5.54 -39.32
CA VAL A 172 5.09 -5.41 -40.64
C VAL A 172 4.66 -4.12 -41.38
N ILE A 173 3.49 -3.57 -41.06
CA ILE A 173 2.99 -2.29 -41.62
C ILE A 173 3.41 -1.11 -40.71
N ARG A 174 4.67 -1.09 -40.26
CA ARG A 174 5.27 0.06 -39.56
C ARG A 174 6.42 0.60 -40.38
#